data_AF-A0A975ACB6-F1
#
_entry.id   AF-A0A975ACB6-F1
#
_cell.length_a   1.000
_cell.length_b   1.000
_cell.length_c   1.000
_cell.angle_alpha   90.00
_cell.angle_beta   90.00
_cell.angle_gamma   90.00
#
_symmetry.space_group_name_H-M   'P 1'
#
loop_
_entity.id
_entity.type
_entity.pdbx_description
1 polymer ?
#
loop_
_entity_poly.entity_id
_entity_poly.type
_entity_poly.pdbx_seq_one_letter_code
_entity_poly.pdbx_strand_id
1 'polypeptide(L)'
;MDEQRGAPAYEAGANARDERGDAVANREAPSYEPTGVDVVDRVLADVAAVVGSPLSEHVRVFEQAHERLRRALDAQQPAPSGQHDDVQGS
;
A
#
# COMPACT_ATOMS: atom_id res chain seq x y z
N MET A 1 29.14 -59.87 3.11
CA MET A 1 28.76 -58.50 3.49
C MET A 1 28.48 -57.80 2.18
N ASP A 2 27.22 -57.81 1.79
CA ASP A 2 26.72 -57.39 0.48
C ASP A 2 25.99 -56.06 0.67
N GLU A 3 26.66 -54.95 0.34
CA GLU A 3 26.13 -53.59 0.57
C GLU A 3 26.00 -52.74 -0.70
N GLN A 4 25.68 -53.34 -1.84
CA GLN A 4 25.39 -52.55 -3.05
C GLN A 4 23.99 -52.81 -3.58
N ARG A 5 23.00 -52.30 -2.83
CA ARG A 5 21.69 -51.93 -3.38
C ARG A 5 21.75 -50.47 -3.80
N GLY A 6 21.60 -50.25 -5.11
CA GLY A 6 21.69 -48.96 -5.75
C GLY A 6 20.72 -47.92 -5.20
N ALA A 7 21.24 -46.72 -4.95
CA ALA A 7 20.43 -45.53 -4.80
C ALA A 7 19.93 -45.08 -6.18
N PRO A 8 18.67 -44.60 -6.29
CA PRO A 8 18.12 -44.18 -7.57
C PRO A 8 18.85 -42.94 -8.08
N ALA A 9 19.15 -42.95 -9.38
CA ALA A 9 19.52 -41.78 -10.15
C ALA A 9 18.40 -40.73 -10.00
N TYR A 10 18.61 -39.74 -9.14
CA TYR A 10 17.92 -38.48 -9.29
C TYR A 10 18.62 -37.80 -10.46
N GLU A 11 18.00 -37.89 -11.63
CA GLU A 11 18.40 -37.13 -12.80
C GLU A 11 18.52 -35.67 -12.38
N ALA A 12 19.74 -35.14 -12.50
CA ALA A 12 20.01 -33.73 -12.36
C ALA A 12 19.31 -33.02 -13.53
N GLY A 13 18.01 -32.76 -13.33
CA GLY A 13 17.24 -31.83 -14.14
C GLY A 13 17.91 -30.47 -14.04
N ALA A 14 18.72 -30.18 -15.04
CA ALA A 14 19.29 -28.88 -15.30
C ALA A 14 18.14 -27.87 -15.44
N ASN A 15 17.79 -27.18 -14.36
CA ASN A 15 16.99 -25.96 -14.42
C ASN A 15 17.86 -24.83 -14.96
N ALA A 16 18.29 -24.99 -16.22
CA ALA A 16 18.69 -23.90 -17.06
C ALA A 16 17.43 -23.13 -17.44
N ARG A 17 17.20 -22.02 -16.74
CA ARG A 17 16.85 -20.71 -17.29
C ARG A 17 16.63 -19.79 -16.10
N ASP A 18 17.70 -19.06 -15.81
CA ASP A 18 17.65 -17.84 -15.05
C ASP A 18 16.77 -16.83 -15.80
N GLU A 19 15.46 -16.88 -15.54
CA GLU A 19 14.50 -15.82 -15.89
C GLU A 19 14.36 -14.83 -14.72
N ARG A 20 15.37 -14.72 -13.83
CA ARG A 20 15.36 -13.74 -12.73
C ARG A 20 16.12 -12.45 -13.09
N GLY A 21 16.25 -12.17 -14.38
CA GLY A 21 16.91 -10.97 -14.89
C GLY A 21 15.99 -9.78 -15.23
N ASP A 22 14.67 -9.97 -15.33
CA ASP A 22 13.79 -8.99 -16.01
C ASP A 22 12.60 -8.48 -15.18
N ALA A 23 12.56 -8.67 -13.86
CA ALA A 23 11.43 -8.23 -13.03
C ALA A 23 11.67 -6.94 -12.21
N VAL A 24 12.81 -6.27 -12.37
CA VAL A 24 13.11 -5.01 -11.67
C VAL A 24 12.94 -3.76 -12.54
N ALA A 25 12.59 -3.92 -13.81
CA ALA A 25 12.56 -2.83 -14.79
C ALA A 25 11.26 -2.01 -14.82
N ASN A 26 10.30 -2.25 -13.93
CA ASN A 26 9.06 -1.46 -13.87
C ASN A 26 8.59 -1.17 -12.44
N ARG A 27 9.41 -0.47 -11.66
CA ARG A 27 8.97 0.17 -10.41
C ARG A 27 8.60 1.63 -10.69
N GLU A 28 7.85 1.86 -11.77
CA GLU A 28 7.33 3.18 -12.12
C GLU A 28 6.43 3.65 -10.97
N ALA A 29 6.64 4.88 -10.50
CA ALA A 29 5.83 5.42 -9.42
C ALA A 29 4.35 5.40 -9.87
N PRO A 30 3.41 4.95 -9.02
CA PRO A 30 2.01 4.87 -9.39
C PRO A 30 1.52 6.27 -9.76
N SER A 31 1.15 6.46 -11.03
CA SER A 31 0.49 7.67 -11.50
C SER A 31 -0.96 7.66 -11.03
N TYR A 32 -1.42 8.76 -10.44
CA TYR A 32 -2.81 8.96 -10.04
C TYR A 32 -3.45 10.09 -10.84
N GLU A 33 -4.75 9.98 -11.09
CA GLU A 33 -5.54 11.07 -11.66
C GLU A 33 -5.79 12.13 -10.58
N PRO A 34 -5.55 13.43 -10.86
CA PRO A 34 -5.84 14.51 -9.92
C PRO A 34 -7.32 14.53 -9.54
N THR A 35 -7.58 14.65 -8.25
CA THR A 35 -8.94 14.71 -7.70
C THR A 35 -9.52 16.13 -7.74
N GLY A 36 -8.67 17.14 -7.94
CA GLY A 36 -9.04 18.56 -7.90
C GLY A 36 -9.17 19.11 -6.49
N VAL A 37 -8.86 18.31 -5.47
CA VAL A 37 -8.86 18.71 -4.07
C VAL A 37 -7.41 18.75 -3.58
N ASP A 38 -6.87 19.95 -3.39
CA ASP A 38 -5.44 20.21 -3.09
C ASP A 38 -4.87 19.31 -1.99
N VAL A 39 -5.64 19.08 -0.92
CA VAL A 39 -5.18 18.27 0.22
C VAL A 39 -5.11 16.78 -0.11
N VAL A 40 -6.03 16.28 -0.93
CA VAL A 40 -6.08 14.88 -1.38
C VAL A 40 -4.96 14.64 -2.39
N ASP A 41 -4.76 15.56 -3.32
CA ASP A 41 -3.72 15.46 -4.34
C ASP A 41 -2.31 15.46 -3.72
N ARG A 42 -2.09 16.22 -2.63
CA ARG A 42 -0.83 16.15 -1.86
C ARG A 42 -0.64 14.81 -1.16
N VAL A 43 -1.69 14.24 -0.58
CA VAL A 43 -1.62 12.91 0.06
C VAL A 43 -1.29 11.83 -0.95
N LEU A 44 -1.87 11.89 -2.16
CA LEU A 44 -1.57 10.94 -3.24
C LEU A 44 -0.12 11.05 -3.72
N ALA A 45 0.43 12.27 -3.81
CA ALA A 45 1.84 12.49 -4.11
C ALA A 45 2.77 11.85 -3.06
N ASP A 46 2.45 12.03 -1.77
CA ASP A 46 3.23 11.47 -0.66
C ASP A 46 3.23 9.92 -0.69
N VAL A 47 2.09 9.30 -1.04
CA VAL A 47 1.98 7.84 -1.19
C VAL A 47 2.76 7.33 -2.40
N ALA A 48 2.67 8.03 -3.54
CA ALA A 48 3.39 7.64 -4.76
C ALA A 48 4.91 7.70 -4.56
N ALA A 49 5.41 8.68 -3.80
CA ALA A 49 6.83 8.85 -3.50
C ALA A 49 7.43 7.73 -2.62
N VAL A 50 6.61 6.95 -1.92
CA VAL A 50 7.06 5.85 -1.05
C VAL A 50 7.49 4.61 -1.84
N VAL A 51 7.10 4.50 -3.11
CA VAL A 51 7.46 3.38 -3.98
C VAL A 51 8.97 3.35 -4.20
N GLY A 52 9.63 2.41 -3.54
CA GLY A 52 11.10 2.36 -3.53
C GLY A 52 11.69 2.16 -2.15
N SER A 53 11.01 2.67 -1.12
CA SER A 53 11.48 2.68 0.26
C SER A 53 11.33 1.32 0.98
N PRO A 54 12.00 1.11 2.13
CA PRO A 54 11.80 -0.07 2.96
C PRO A 54 10.39 -0.11 3.56
N LEU A 55 9.82 -1.31 3.72
CA LEU A 55 8.47 -1.50 4.24
C LEU A 55 8.24 -0.84 5.63
N SER A 56 9.28 -0.76 6.47
CA SER A 56 9.22 -0.06 7.76
C SER A 56 8.96 1.44 7.62
N GLU A 57 9.34 2.05 6.50
CA GLU A 57 9.11 3.45 6.18
C GLU A 57 7.71 3.67 5.58
N HIS A 58 7.20 2.69 4.83
CA HIS A 58 5.85 2.73 4.25
C HIS A 58 4.79 2.94 5.33
N VAL A 59 4.85 2.20 6.44
CA VAL A 59 3.84 2.26 7.51
C VAL A 59 3.70 3.67 8.04
N ARG A 60 4.81 4.36 8.31
CA ARG A 60 4.80 5.74 8.84
C ARG A 60 4.15 6.72 7.86
N VAL A 61 4.50 6.60 6.58
CA VAL A 61 3.93 7.47 5.54
C VAL A 61 2.44 7.20 5.35
N PHE A 62 2.03 5.92 5.35
CA PHE A 62 0.61 5.56 5.25
C PHE A 62 -0.21 6.05 6.44
N GLU A 63 0.27 5.91 7.67
CA GLU A 63 -0.41 6.43 8.86
C GLU A 63 -0.59 7.95 8.80
N GLN A 64 0.48 8.66 8.41
CA GLN A 64 0.45 10.11 8.27
C GLN A 64 -0.50 10.57 7.15
N ALA A 65 -0.50 9.88 6.02
CA ALA A 65 -1.42 10.10 4.91
C ALA A 65 -2.87 9.89 5.36
N HIS A 66 -3.14 8.82 6.10
CA HIS A 66 -4.48 8.47 6.58
C HIS A 66 -5.02 9.53 7.56
N GLU A 67 -4.19 10.01 8.49
CA GLU A 67 -4.58 11.05 9.45
C GLU A 67 -4.88 12.38 8.75
N ARG A 68 -4.07 12.76 7.75
CA ARG A 68 -4.31 13.97 6.95
C ARG A 68 -5.61 13.89 6.17
N LEU A 69 -5.88 12.74 5.54
CA LEU A 69 -7.10 12.51 4.79
C LEU A 69 -8.33 12.55 5.71
N ARG A 70 -8.26 11.89 6.87
CA ARG A 70 -9.34 11.92 7.86
C ARG A 70 -9.69 13.35 8.27
N ARG A 71 -8.70 14.16 8.63
CA ARG A 71 -8.92 15.56 9.01
C ARG A 71 -9.54 16.41 7.89
N ALA A 72 -9.11 16.18 6.66
CA ALA A 72 -9.68 16.87 5.50
C ALA A 72 -11.16 16.55 5.32
N LEU A 73 -11.54 15.28 5.48
CA LEU A 73 -12.92 14.83 5.39
C LEU A 73 -13.77 15.32 6.57
N ASP A 74 -13.23 15.28 7.80
CA ASP A 74 -13.90 15.79 8.99
C ASP A 74 -14.15 17.31 8.90
N ALA A 75 -13.24 18.07 8.28
CA ALA A 75 -13.40 19.51 8.05
C ALA A 75 -14.43 19.86 6.97
N GLN A 76 -14.74 18.93 6.06
CA GLN A 76 -15.79 19.08 5.06
C GLN A 76 -17.18 18.71 5.58
N GLN A 77 -17.26 17.97 6.70
CA GLN A 77 -18.54 17.77 7.35
C GLN A 77 -19.00 19.10 7.96
N PRO A 78 -20.17 19.65 7.55
CA PRO A 78 -20.78 20.72 8.33
C PRO A 78 -20.96 20.19 9.75
N ALA A 79 -20.61 21.02 10.75
CA ALA A 79 -20.83 20.69 12.15
C ALA A 79 -22.24 20.10 12.30
N PRO A 80 -22.43 18.99 13.03
CA PRO A 80 -23.77 18.49 13.28
C PRO A 80 -24.54 19.67 13.86
N SER A 81 -25.56 20.13 13.12
CA SER A 81 -26.48 21.15 13.59
C SER A 81 -27.09 20.61 14.87
N GLY A 82 -26.50 20.99 16.00
CA GLY A 82 -27.01 20.67 17.32
C GLY A 82 -28.37 21.33 17.51
N GLN A 83 -29.10 20.84 18.50
CA GLN A 83 -30.45 21.26 18.87
C GLN A 83 -31.56 20.79 17.91
N HIS A 84 -32.00 19.55 18.11
CA HIS A 84 -33.45 19.35 18.23
C HIS A 84 -33.89 20.19 19.45
N ASP A 85 -34.40 21.36 19.12
CA ASP A 85 -35.08 22.31 20.00
C ASP A 85 -36.42 21.68 20.42
N ASP A 86 -36.39 20.59 21.19
CA ASP A 86 -37.59 20.04 21.82
C ASP A 86 -37.65 20.55 23.26
N VAL A 87 -37.92 21.85 23.33
CA VAL A 87 -38.73 22.44 24.39
C VAL A 87 -40.07 21.71 24.39
N GLN A 88 -40.27 20.80 25.33
CA GLN A 88 -41.64 20.39 25.71
C GLN A 88 -41.81 20.54 27.21
N GLY A 89 -41.90 21.81 27.60
CA GLY A 89 -42.76 22.18 28.71
C GLY A 89 -44.21 22.16 28.24
N SER A 90 -45.02 21.31 28.86
CA SER A 90 -46.46 21.48 29.07
C SER A 90 -46.89 20.59 30.23
#